data_AF-A0A970GSN0-F1
#
_entry.id   AF-A0A970GSN0-F1
#
_cell.length_a   1.000
_cell.length_b   1.000
_cell.length_c   1.000
_cell.angle_alpha   90.00
_cell.angle_beta   90.00
_cell.angle_gamma   90.00
#
_symmetry.space_group_name_H-M   'P 1'
#
loop_
_entity.id
_entity.type
_entity.pdbx_description
1 polymer ?
#
loop_
_entity_poly.entity_id
_entity_poly.type
_entity_poly.pdbx_seq_one_letter_code
_entity_poly.pdbx_strand_id
1 'polypeptide(L)'
;YIDQRLEEEINTLDDENRRAFLQEEVQFPLRQRVIDLQQQQAVNQQGIFAIEVIKKNNRELIRGIDRAKMVTVNALKIAVIVSQALADQQLVLEKINALNTTTSNLISGTSKKMKEQGAEIQRQASSAMLDLDSLKEAFQDINEALNEIKVFRMKALPKMKESIDEFNKLIAEGQRKLEELYESEELNSPADK
;
A
#
# COMPACT_ATOMS: atom_id res chain seq x y z
N TYR A 1 -8.15 -54.36 36.32
CA TYR A 1 -7.57 -54.71 37.64
C TYR A 1 -8.62 -55.27 38.59
N ILE A 2 -9.75 -54.60 38.84
CA ILE A 2 -10.80 -55.17 39.73
C ILE A 2 -11.64 -56.23 39.02
N ASP A 3 -12.10 -55.98 37.78
CA ASP A 3 -12.86 -56.98 37.00
C ASP A 3 -12.08 -58.28 36.76
N GLN A 4 -10.84 -58.16 36.29
CA GLN A 4 -9.96 -59.31 36.05
C GLN A 4 -9.66 -60.11 37.33
N ARG A 5 -9.45 -59.43 38.47
CA ARG A 5 -9.25 -60.11 39.76
C ARG A 5 -10.52 -60.82 40.24
N LEU A 6 -11.68 -60.21 40.04
CA LEU A 6 -12.97 -60.82 40.37
C LEU A 6 -13.23 -62.05 39.49
N GLU A 7 -12.88 -61.99 38.21
CA GLU A 7 -12.97 -63.11 37.28
C GLU A 7 -12.08 -64.29 37.70
N GLU A 8 -10.83 -64.02 38.05
CA GLU A 8 -9.91 -65.03 38.57
C GLU A 8 -10.44 -65.69 39.86
N GLU A 9 -10.97 -64.90 40.79
CA GLU A 9 -11.51 -65.38 42.06
C GLU A 9 -12.78 -66.24 41.87
N ILE A 10 -13.69 -65.81 40.98
CA ILE A 10 -14.89 -66.57 40.59
C ILE A 10 -14.52 -67.93 39.97
N ASN A 11 -13.45 -67.98 39.16
CA ASN A 11 -13.01 -69.22 38.51
C ASN A 11 -12.39 -70.24 39.48
N THR A 12 -11.94 -69.80 40.66
CA THR A 12 -11.36 -70.68 41.70
C THR A 12 -12.39 -71.24 42.70
N LEU A 13 -13.65 -70.80 42.64
CA LEU A 13 -14.71 -71.26 43.53
C LEU A 13 -15.29 -72.59 43.05
N ASP A 14 -15.40 -73.59 43.94
CA ASP A 14 -16.03 -74.89 43.62
C ASP A 14 -17.56 -74.90 43.76
N ASP A 15 -18.14 -73.96 44.53
CA ASP A 15 -19.60 -73.85 44.75
C ASP A 15 -20.28 -73.15 43.56
N GLU A 16 -21.06 -73.93 42.80
CA GLU A 16 -21.75 -73.49 41.60
C GLU A 16 -22.82 -72.42 41.87
N ASN A 17 -23.55 -72.51 42.98
CA ASN A 17 -24.58 -71.50 43.32
C ASN A 17 -23.94 -70.16 43.67
N ARG A 18 -22.84 -70.20 44.42
CA ARG A 18 -22.10 -69.00 44.80
C ARG A 18 -21.38 -68.37 43.60
N ARG A 19 -20.88 -69.19 42.67
CA ARG A 19 -20.28 -68.73 41.42
C ARG A 19 -21.31 -67.99 40.56
N ALA A 20 -22.49 -68.58 40.37
CA ALA A 20 -23.58 -67.98 39.60
C ALA A 20 -24.03 -66.63 40.20
N PHE A 21 -24.21 -66.57 41.53
CA PHE A 21 -24.56 -65.33 42.21
C PHE A 21 -23.52 -64.22 42.01
N LEU A 22 -22.22 -64.52 42.14
CA LEU A 22 -21.16 -63.53 41.95
C LEU A 22 -21.04 -63.05 40.49
N GLN A 23 -21.32 -63.93 39.52
CA GLN A 23 -21.33 -63.56 38.11
C GLN A 23 -22.50 -62.62 37.79
N GLU A 24 -23.71 -62.96 38.24
CA GLU A 24 -24.94 -62.22 37.91
C GLU A 24 -25.08 -60.91 38.70
N GLU A 25 -24.86 -60.94 40.02
CA GLU A 25 -25.17 -59.80 40.89
C GLU A 25 -23.97 -58.86 41.10
N VAL A 26 -22.75 -59.29 40.80
CA VAL A 26 -21.53 -58.50 41.08
C VAL A 26 -20.69 -58.26 39.82
N GLN A 27 -20.29 -59.32 39.11
CA GLN A 27 -19.41 -59.19 37.94
C GLN A 27 -20.13 -58.50 36.79
N PHE A 28 -21.40 -58.82 36.54
CA PHE A 28 -22.17 -58.20 35.47
C PHE A 28 -22.36 -56.68 35.66
N PRO A 29 -22.87 -56.18 36.81
CA PRO A 29 -22.95 -54.73 37.05
C PRO A 29 -21.58 -54.04 37.05
N LEU A 30 -20.53 -54.71 37.55
CA LEU A 30 -19.17 -54.18 37.50
C LEU A 30 -18.69 -53.98 36.06
N ARG A 31 -18.89 -54.96 35.18
CA ARG A 31 -18.53 -54.85 33.75
C ARG A 31 -19.33 -53.79 33.03
N GLN A 32 -20.64 -53.69 33.30
CA GLN A 32 -21.45 -52.57 32.79
C GLN A 32 -20.84 -51.22 33.20
N ARG A 33 -20.46 -51.07 34.47
CA ARG A 33 -19.85 -49.82 34.95
C ARG A 33 -18.49 -49.54 34.32
N VAL A 34 -17.66 -50.56 34.10
CA VAL A 34 -16.38 -50.41 33.40
C VAL A 34 -16.61 -49.96 31.95
N ILE A 35 -17.56 -50.55 31.25
CA ILE A 35 -17.93 -50.15 29.87
C ILE A 35 -18.38 -48.69 29.85
N ASP A 36 -19.27 -48.28 30.75
CA ASP A 36 -19.74 -46.89 30.83
C ASP A 36 -18.58 -45.91 31.06
N LEU A 37 -17.66 -46.25 31.96
CA LEU A 37 -16.48 -45.41 32.24
C LEU A 37 -15.52 -45.35 31.05
N GLN A 38 -15.34 -46.46 30.33
CA GLN A 38 -14.54 -46.49 29.10
C GLN A 38 -15.20 -45.65 27.98
N GLN A 39 -16.52 -45.71 27.84
CA GLN A 39 -17.26 -44.86 26.91
C GLN A 39 -17.12 -43.38 27.28
N GLN A 40 -17.26 -43.03 28.56
CA GLN A 40 -17.02 -41.66 29.04
C GLN A 40 -15.59 -41.20 28.76
N GLN A 41 -14.59 -42.06 28.97
CA GLN A 41 -13.21 -41.75 28.66
C GLN A 41 -13.02 -41.48 27.16
N ALA A 42 -13.60 -42.31 26.29
CA ALA A 42 -13.54 -42.12 24.85
C ALA A 42 -14.18 -40.79 24.40
N VAL A 43 -15.34 -40.43 24.96
CA VAL A 43 -16.00 -39.14 24.69
C VAL A 43 -15.13 -37.97 25.17
N ASN A 44 -14.55 -38.05 26.38
CA ASN A 44 -13.64 -37.01 26.88
C ASN A 44 -12.39 -36.87 25.99
N GLN A 45 -11.81 -37.99 25.54
CA GLN A 45 -10.66 -37.98 24.64
C GLN A 45 -11.02 -37.34 23.28
N GLN A 46 -12.19 -37.64 22.73
CA GLN A 46 -12.69 -36.98 21.52
C GLN A 46 -12.87 -35.48 21.75
N GLY A 47 -13.39 -35.07 22.91
CA GLY A 47 -13.52 -33.67 23.31
C GLY A 47 -12.18 -32.94 23.35
N ILE A 48 -11.13 -33.56 23.91
CA ILE A 48 -9.77 -33.00 23.92
C ILE A 48 -9.27 -32.77 22.50
N PHE A 49 -9.42 -33.75 21.59
CA PHE A 49 -9.02 -33.58 20.19
C PHE A 49 -9.76 -32.44 19.49
N ALA A 50 -11.08 -32.33 19.70
CA ALA A 50 -11.89 -31.25 19.13
C ALA A 50 -11.41 -29.87 19.62
N ILE A 51 -11.13 -29.73 20.92
CA ILE A 51 -10.61 -28.49 21.50
C ILE A 51 -9.22 -28.15 20.94
N GLU A 52 -8.32 -29.13 20.78
CA GLU A 52 -7.00 -28.90 20.18
C GLU A 52 -7.09 -28.41 18.73
N VAL A 53 -8.01 -28.98 17.93
CA VAL A 53 -8.26 -28.49 16.56
C VAL A 53 -8.78 -27.05 16.57
N ILE A 54 -9.74 -26.72 17.43
CA ILE A 54 -10.25 -25.35 17.58
C ILE A 54 -9.11 -24.39 17.99
N LYS A 55 -8.28 -24.78 18.97
CA LYS A 55 -7.14 -23.98 19.42
C LYS A 55 -6.14 -23.74 18.29
N LYS A 56 -5.87 -24.76 17.47
CA LYS A 56 -4.98 -24.64 16.29
C LYS A 56 -5.57 -23.69 15.24
N ASN A 57 -6.85 -23.83 14.93
CA ASN A 57 -7.54 -22.94 13.98
C ASN A 57 -7.52 -21.49 14.45
N ASN A 58 -7.79 -21.24 15.74
CA ASN A 58 -7.73 -19.90 16.32
C ASN A 58 -6.33 -19.29 16.23
N ARG A 59 -5.27 -20.09 16.43
CA ARG A 59 -3.88 -19.62 16.23
C ARG A 59 -3.62 -19.23 14.77
N GLU A 60 -4.11 -20.00 13.80
CA GLU A 60 -3.95 -19.63 12.38
C GLU A 60 -4.75 -18.37 12.01
N LEU A 61 -5.96 -18.21 12.56
CA LEU A 61 -6.76 -16.99 12.38
C LEU A 61 -6.04 -15.76 12.93
N ILE A 62 -5.48 -15.83 14.15
CA ILE A 62 -4.70 -14.74 14.74
C ILE A 62 -3.52 -14.38 13.82
N ARG A 63 -2.76 -15.37 13.36
CA ARG A 63 -1.65 -15.12 12.42
C ARG A 63 -2.12 -14.49 11.10
N GLY A 64 -3.28 -14.93 10.58
CA GLY A 64 -3.90 -14.34 9.39
C GLY A 64 -4.24 -12.86 9.58
N ILE A 65 -4.84 -12.53 10.72
CA ILE A 65 -5.18 -11.15 11.10
C ILE A 65 -3.92 -10.30 11.26
N ASP A 66 -2.89 -10.81 11.94
CA ASP A 66 -1.64 -10.06 12.14
C ASP A 66 -0.92 -9.74 10.82
N ARG A 67 -0.89 -10.70 9.89
CA ARG A 67 -0.35 -10.47 8.54
C ARG A 67 -1.18 -9.45 7.76
N ALA A 68 -2.51 -9.57 7.79
CA ALA A 68 -3.39 -8.63 7.11
C ALA A 68 -3.20 -7.21 7.67
N LYS A 69 -3.16 -7.06 8.99
CA LYS A 69 -2.87 -5.79 9.67
C LYS A 69 -1.54 -5.21 9.20
N MET A 70 -0.47 -6.00 9.14
CA MET A 70 0.85 -5.53 8.73
C MET A 70 0.84 -4.95 7.31
N VAL A 71 0.24 -5.67 6.35
CA VAL A 71 0.16 -5.22 4.95
C VAL A 71 -0.78 -4.03 4.80
N THR A 72 -1.99 -4.09 5.36
CA THR A 72 -3.00 -3.03 5.21
C THR A 72 -2.58 -1.72 5.88
N VAL A 73 -1.96 -1.77 7.06
CA VAL A 73 -1.47 -0.55 7.74
C VAL A 73 -0.33 0.09 6.95
N ASN A 74 0.59 -0.71 6.39
CA ASN A 74 1.68 -0.16 5.58
C ASN A 74 1.16 0.45 4.26
N ALA A 75 0.23 -0.23 3.58
CA ALA A 75 -0.41 0.31 2.39
C ALA A 75 -1.14 1.62 2.68
N LEU A 76 -1.88 1.71 3.81
CA LEU A 76 -2.58 2.92 4.21
C LEU A 76 -1.61 4.08 4.50
N LYS A 77 -0.48 3.81 5.17
CA LYS A 77 0.56 4.82 5.41
C LYS A 77 1.12 5.38 4.10
N ILE A 78 1.45 4.49 3.15
CA ILE A 78 1.94 4.92 1.82
C ILE A 78 0.87 5.76 1.11
N ALA A 79 -0.39 5.31 1.11
CA ALA A 79 -1.49 6.05 0.51
C ALA A 79 -1.63 7.45 1.13
N VAL A 80 -1.57 7.58 2.45
CA VAL A 80 -1.64 8.87 3.14
C VAL A 80 -0.47 9.79 2.76
N ILE A 81 0.76 9.27 2.71
CA ILE A 81 1.94 10.05 2.31
C ILE A 81 1.81 10.55 0.87
N VAL A 82 1.38 9.68 -0.05
CA VAL A 82 1.17 10.04 -1.46
C VAL A 82 0.04 11.08 -1.58
N SER A 83 -1.08 10.90 -0.88
CA SER A 83 -2.17 11.88 -0.87
C SER A 83 -1.73 13.25 -0.33
N GLN A 84 -0.93 13.27 0.73
CA GLN A 84 -0.37 14.51 1.30
C GLN A 84 0.53 15.20 0.26
N ALA A 85 1.43 14.45 -0.39
CA ALA A 85 2.31 14.99 -1.41
C ALA A 85 1.54 15.57 -2.61
N LEU A 86 0.47 14.90 -3.06
CA LEU A 86 -0.39 15.39 -4.15
C LEU A 86 -1.14 16.67 -3.75
N ALA A 87 -1.63 16.76 -2.51
CA ALA A 87 -2.28 17.96 -2.00
C ALA A 87 -1.31 19.16 -1.95
N ASP A 88 -0.08 18.93 -1.49
CA ASP A 88 0.95 19.96 -1.46
C ASP A 88 1.33 20.42 -2.88
N GLN A 89 1.41 19.50 -3.86
CA GLN A 89 1.64 19.84 -5.27
C GLN A 89 0.52 20.71 -5.86
N GLN A 90 -0.75 20.39 -5.56
CA GLN A 90 -1.88 21.19 -6.00
C GLN A 90 -1.81 22.62 -5.44
N LEU A 91 -1.48 22.78 -4.15
CA LEU A 91 -1.33 24.10 -3.53
C LEU A 91 -0.23 24.93 -4.20
N VAL A 92 0.88 24.31 -4.58
CA VAL A 92 1.96 24.98 -5.30
C VAL A 92 1.49 25.44 -6.68
N LEU A 93 0.77 24.61 -7.43
CA LEU A 93 0.23 24.98 -8.74
C LEU A 93 -0.74 26.17 -8.65
N GLU A 94 -1.62 26.18 -7.65
CA GLU A 94 -2.51 27.31 -7.40
C GLU A 94 -1.74 28.61 -7.13
N LYS A 95 -0.67 28.54 -6.33
CA LYS A 95 0.20 29.69 -6.07
C LYS A 95 0.90 30.19 -7.33
N ILE A 96 1.37 29.30 -8.20
CA ILE A 96 1.97 29.68 -9.50
C ILE A 96 0.95 30.39 -10.38
N ASN A 97 -0.27 29.87 -10.46
CA ASN A 97 -1.35 30.50 -11.24
C ASN A 97 -1.69 31.89 -10.72
N ALA A 98 -1.84 32.04 -9.40
CA ALA A 98 -2.08 33.34 -8.77
C ALA A 98 -0.95 34.36 -9.06
N LEU A 99 0.30 33.91 -9.03
CA LEU A 99 1.47 34.71 -9.36
C LEU A 99 1.46 35.14 -10.83
N ASN A 100 1.17 34.22 -11.76
CA ASN A 100 1.05 34.52 -13.18
C ASN A 100 -0.06 35.54 -13.45
N THR A 101 -1.25 35.35 -12.88
CA THR A 101 -2.36 36.32 -13.00
C THR A 101 -1.97 37.70 -12.48
N THR A 102 -1.35 37.76 -11.30
CA THR A 102 -0.87 39.02 -10.71
C THR A 102 0.16 39.70 -11.61
N THR A 103 1.07 38.94 -12.18
CA THR A 103 2.10 39.42 -13.11
C THR A 103 1.48 39.94 -14.41
N SER A 104 0.54 39.20 -15.02
CA SER A 104 -0.23 39.64 -16.19
C SER A 104 -1.01 40.93 -15.91
N ASN A 105 -1.60 41.07 -14.72
CA ASN A 105 -2.30 42.28 -14.30
C ASN A 105 -1.33 43.46 -14.14
N LEU A 106 -0.13 43.25 -13.57
CA LEU A 106 0.91 44.28 -13.48
C LEU A 106 1.40 44.72 -14.86
N ILE A 107 1.63 43.78 -15.78
CA ILE A 107 2.03 44.09 -17.17
C ILE A 107 0.91 44.85 -17.89
N SER A 108 -0.33 44.39 -17.81
CA SER A 108 -1.48 45.06 -18.42
C SER A 108 -1.71 46.47 -17.85
N GLY A 109 -1.63 46.63 -16.52
CA GLY A 109 -1.75 47.93 -15.85
C GLY A 109 -0.61 48.90 -16.19
N THR A 110 0.62 48.39 -16.33
CA THR A 110 1.77 49.18 -16.77
C THR A 110 1.61 49.59 -18.23
N SER A 111 1.21 48.69 -19.14
CA SER A 111 0.92 49.02 -20.53
C SER A 111 -0.23 50.01 -20.68
N LYS A 112 -1.24 49.94 -19.81
CA LYS A 112 -2.35 50.91 -19.79
C LYS A 112 -1.91 52.28 -19.27
N LYS A 113 -1.11 52.33 -18.19
CA LYS A 113 -0.46 53.57 -17.72
C LYS A 113 0.52 54.13 -18.75
N MET A 114 1.26 53.29 -19.47
CA MET A 114 2.19 53.67 -20.54
C MET A 114 1.45 54.14 -21.79
N LYS A 115 0.25 53.61 -22.07
CA LYS A 115 -0.66 54.14 -23.10
C LYS A 115 -1.30 55.47 -22.68
N GLU A 116 -1.70 55.62 -21.42
CA GLU A 116 -2.30 56.86 -20.90
C GLU A 116 -1.24 57.98 -20.79
N GLN A 117 -0.07 57.70 -20.22
CA GLN A 117 1.07 58.63 -20.21
C GLN A 117 1.66 58.83 -21.61
N GLY A 118 1.73 57.78 -22.42
CA GLY A 118 2.19 57.83 -23.80
C GLY A 118 1.25 58.64 -24.69
N ALA A 119 -0.07 58.54 -24.52
CA ALA A 119 -1.04 59.37 -25.25
C ALA A 119 -1.01 60.83 -24.81
N GLU A 120 -0.72 61.12 -23.53
CA GLU A 120 -0.51 62.48 -23.05
C GLU A 120 0.81 63.10 -23.60
N ILE A 121 1.87 62.28 -23.69
CA ILE A 121 3.16 62.66 -24.31
C ILE A 121 3.01 62.80 -25.84
N GLN A 122 2.28 61.91 -26.51
CA GLN A 122 2.07 61.92 -27.97
C GLN A 122 1.09 63.00 -28.43
N ARG A 123 0.09 63.38 -27.61
CA ARG A 123 -0.78 64.55 -27.87
C ARG A 123 0.02 65.85 -27.94
N GLN A 124 1.15 65.93 -27.23
CA GLN A 124 2.09 67.04 -27.36
C GLN A 124 3.04 66.91 -28.55
N ALA A 125 3.13 65.74 -29.19
CA ALA A 125 4.27 65.37 -30.02
C ALA A 125 3.95 64.80 -31.41
N SER A 126 2.85 65.17 -32.09
CA SER A 126 2.87 65.53 -33.53
C SER A 126 1.55 65.32 -34.28
N SER A 127 1.24 66.29 -35.13
CA SER A 127 0.57 66.19 -36.42
C SER A 127 1.23 65.19 -37.40
N ALA A 128 0.39 64.37 -38.08
CA ALA A 128 0.58 63.68 -39.39
C ALA A 128 1.67 62.56 -39.47
N MET A 129 1.55 61.40 -40.13
CA MET A 129 0.61 60.72 -41.06
C MET A 129 1.03 59.21 -41.13
N LEU A 130 0.16 58.28 -41.56
CA LEU A 130 0.43 56.82 -41.65
C LEU A 130 1.42 56.46 -42.79
N ASP A 131 2.40 55.60 -42.51
CA ASP A 131 3.61 55.41 -43.33
C ASP A 131 3.81 53.98 -43.85
N LEU A 132 4.43 53.88 -45.03
CA LEU A 132 4.68 52.69 -45.86
C LEU A 132 5.58 51.64 -45.16
N ASP A 133 6.23 52.04 -44.08
CA ASP A 133 7.07 51.19 -43.24
C ASP A 133 6.27 50.11 -42.51
N SER A 134 5.00 50.35 -42.16
CA SER A 134 4.16 49.35 -41.47
C SER A 134 3.90 48.09 -42.31
N LEU A 135 3.95 48.19 -43.65
CA LEU A 135 3.77 47.05 -44.57
C LEU A 135 5.08 46.25 -44.76
N LYS A 136 6.24 46.89 -44.60
CA LYS A 136 7.57 46.26 -44.61
C LYS A 136 7.85 45.53 -43.30
N GLU A 137 7.49 46.16 -42.20
CA GLU A 137 7.63 45.63 -40.84
C GLU A 137 6.82 44.33 -40.70
N ALA A 138 5.58 44.29 -41.19
CA ALA A 138 4.76 43.08 -41.15
C ALA A 138 5.35 41.86 -41.93
N PHE A 139 6.05 42.09 -43.05
CA PHE A 139 6.73 41.02 -43.81
C PHE A 139 8.07 40.60 -43.16
N GLN A 140 8.71 41.51 -42.43
CA GLN A 140 9.85 41.21 -41.56
C GLN A 140 9.41 40.39 -40.35
N ASP A 141 8.31 40.76 -39.70
CA ASP A 141 7.76 40.08 -38.53
C ASP A 141 7.34 38.63 -38.84
N ILE A 142 6.81 38.35 -40.04
CA ILE A 142 6.45 36.98 -40.45
C ILE A 142 7.70 36.12 -40.70
N ASN A 143 8.76 36.69 -41.27
CA ASN A 143 10.03 35.99 -41.48
C ASN A 143 10.81 35.80 -40.17
N GLU A 144 10.76 36.78 -39.26
CA GLU A 144 11.33 36.64 -37.91
C GLU A 144 10.56 35.62 -37.09
N ALA A 145 9.23 35.59 -37.15
CA ALA A 145 8.43 34.56 -36.49
C ALA A 145 8.74 33.14 -37.01
N LEU A 146 8.95 32.97 -38.32
CA LEU A 146 9.37 31.68 -38.90
C LEU A 146 10.79 31.26 -38.46
N ASN A 147 11.70 32.21 -38.30
CA ASN A 147 13.04 31.96 -37.76
C ASN A 147 13.02 31.68 -36.26
N GLU A 148 12.20 32.39 -35.48
CA GLU A 148 12.03 32.16 -34.05
C GLU A 148 11.43 30.79 -33.75
N ILE A 149 10.49 30.31 -34.55
CA ILE A 149 9.94 28.95 -34.40
C ILE A 149 11.01 27.89 -34.67
N LYS A 150 11.87 28.10 -35.67
CA LYS A 150 12.96 27.18 -36.02
C LYS A 150 14.04 27.17 -34.92
N VAL A 151 14.38 28.34 -34.38
CA VAL A 151 15.31 28.52 -33.26
C VAL A 151 14.74 27.96 -31.96
N PHE A 152 13.44 28.14 -31.71
CA PHE A 152 12.74 27.58 -30.55
C PHE A 152 12.79 26.05 -30.57
N ARG A 153 12.52 25.42 -31.72
CA ARG A 153 12.62 23.96 -31.86
C ARG A 153 14.05 23.45 -31.67
N MET A 154 15.05 24.15 -32.22
CA MET A 154 16.46 23.80 -31.99
C MET A 154 16.92 24.00 -30.54
N LYS A 155 16.39 24.99 -29.82
CA LYS A 155 16.71 25.24 -28.40
C LYS A 155 15.92 24.35 -27.44
N ALA A 156 14.75 23.88 -27.85
CA ALA A 156 13.93 22.94 -27.07
C ALA A 156 14.50 21.52 -27.10
N LEU A 157 15.11 21.09 -28.20
CA LEU A 157 15.68 19.74 -28.34
C LEU A 157 16.74 19.38 -27.27
N PRO A 158 17.70 20.25 -26.92
CA PRO A 158 18.61 20.01 -25.79
C PRO A 158 17.89 19.90 -24.45
N LYS A 159 16.92 20.78 -24.16
CA LYS A 159 16.13 20.74 -22.91
C LYS A 159 15.28 19.48 -22.79
N MET A 160 14.74 19.00 -23.91
CA MET A 160 13.99 17.75 -23.97
C MET A 160 14.91 16.54 -23.80
N LYS A 161 16.11 16.56 -24.38
CA LYS A 161 17.14 15.52 -24.16
C LYS A 161 17.62 15.50 -22.70
N GLU A 162 17.86 16.67 -22.12
CA GLU A 162 18.27 16.82 -20.71
C GLU A 162 17.19 16.31 -19.76
N SER A 163 15.91 16.58 -20.05
CA SER A 163 14.77 16.02 -19.29
C SER A 163 14.69 14.49 -19.42
N ILE A 164 14.94 13.93 -20.60
CA ILE A 164 14.97 12.47 -20.81
C ILE A 164 16.14 11.82 -20.05
N ASP A 165 17.31 12.45 -20.06
CA ASP A 165 18.50 11.97 -19.35
C ASP A 165 18.32 12.08 -17.82
N GLU A 166 17.60 13.09 -17.35
CA GLU A 166 17.25 13.27 -15.93
C GLU A 166 16.20 12.24 -15.46
N PHE A 167 15.16 11.97 -16.26
CA PHE A 167 14.21 10.91 -15.95
C PHE A 167 14.84 9.51 -15.95
N ASN A 168 15.76 9.22 -16.87
CA ASN A 168 16.49 7.95 -16.88
C ASN A 168 17.41 7.79 -15.65
N LYS A 169 18.01 8.88 -15.16
CA LYS A 169 18.79 8.86 -13.91
C LYS A 169 17.90 8.60 -12.69
N LEU A 170 16.73 9.22 -12.60
CA LEU A 170 15.78 9.01 -11.50
C LEU A 170 15.23 7.58 -11.47
N ILE A 171 14.97 6.99 -12.63
CA ILE A 171 14.54 5.58 -12.73
C ILE A 171 15.67 4.64 -12.31
N ALA A 172 16.90 4.89 -12.76
CA ALA A 172 18.05 4.08 -12.37
C ALA A 172 18.40 4.23 -10.88
N GLU A 173 18.23 5.41 -10.29
CA GLU A 173 18.45 5.65 -8.86
C GLU A 173 17.33 5.02 -8.01
N GLY A 174 16.08 5.03 -8.49
CA GLY A 174 14.96 4.31 -7.89
C GLY A 174 15.17 2.79 -7.90
N GLN A 175 15.73 2.23 -8.98
CA GLN A 175 16.13 0.82 -9.05
C GLN A 175 17.31 0.51 -8.14
N ARG A 176 18.35 1.36 -8.10
CA ARG A 176 19.52 1.16 -7.23
C ARG A 176 19.16 1.23 -5.74
N LYS A 177 18.29 2.16 -5.34
CA LYS A 177 17.77 2.21 -3.96
C LYS A 177 16.91 1.00 -3.61
N LEU A 178 16.24 0.39 -4.59
CA LEU A 178 15.49 -0.85 -4.38
C LEU A 178 16.45 -2.05 -4.23
N GLU A 179 17.52 -2.12 -5.02
CA GLU A 179 18.55 -3.16 -4.93
C GLU A 179 19.38 -3.07 -3.64
N GLU A 180 19.80 -1.88 -3.22
CA GLU A 180 20.49 -1.67 -1.92
C GLU A 180 19.59 -2.05 -0.73
N LEU A 181 18.27 -1.82 -0.85
CA LEU A 181 17.30 -2.28 0.14
C LEU A 181 17.23 -3.82 0.18
N TYR A 182 17.22 -4.49 -0.98
CA TYR A 182 17.20 -5.95 -1.05
C TYR A 182 18.52 -6.61 -0.57
N GLU A 183 19.70 -6.04 -0.87
CA GLU A 183 20.98 -6.54 -0.36
C GLU A 183 21.13 -6.31 1.17
N SER A 184 20.58 -5.22 1.70
CA SER A 184 20.58 -4.95 3.14
C SER A 184 19.65 -5.88 3.95
N GLU A 185 18.63 -6.45 3.31
CA GLU A 185 17.77 -7.50 3.88
C GLU A 185 18.42 -8.89 3.81
N GLU A 186 19.20 -9.21 2.77
CA GLU A 186 19.99 -10.45 2.68
C GLU A 186 21.12 -10.52 3.73
N LEU A 187 21.79 -9.40 4.04
CA LEU A 187 22.80 -9.32 5.11
C LEU A 187 22.23 -9.45 6.53
N ASN A 188 20.91 -9.32 6.72
CA ASN A 188 20.23 -9.40 8.02
C ASN A 188 19.36 -10.66 8.22
N SER A 189 19.31 -11.58 7.25
CA SER A 189 18.77 -12.92 7.48
C SER A 189 19.85 -13.78 8.15
N PRO A 190 19.64 -14.31 9.38
CA PRO A 190 20.62 -15.19 10.00
C PRO A 190 20.58 -16.53 9.27
N ALA A 191 21.46 -16.69 8.27
CA ALA A 191 21.88 -18.00 7.78
C ALA A 191 22.76 -18.64 8.87
N ASP A 192 22.05 -19.17 9.84
CA ASP A 192 22.41 -20.28 10.70
C ASP A 192 23.00 -21.42 9.83
N LYS A 193 24.32 -21.62 9.92
CA LYS A 193 25.03 -22.89 10.15
C LYS A 193 26.52 -22.83 9.78
#